data_AF-A0A972DQ93-F1
#
_entry.id   AF-A0A972DQ93-F1
#
_cell.length_a   1.000
_cell.length_b   1.000
_cell.length_c   1.000
_cell.angle_alpha   90.00
_cell.angle_beta   90.00
_cell.angle_gamma   90.00
#
_symmetry.space_group_name_H-M   'P 1'
#
loop_
_entity.id
_entity.type
_entity.pdbx_description
1 polymer ?
#
loop_
_entity_poly.entity_id
_entity_poly.type
_entity_poly.pdbx_seq_one_letter_code
_entity_poly.pdbx_strand_id
1 'polypeptide(L)'
;MRQGREGMGDFREMSREERQKAFEKMRAEAEERAQALEKKIAEIIGQDKVKRLKQIGLQLAGVNALTRPDVAKDLGFSEETTAKINAAFEANREEMRKMFAGARDMSEDERAGLRGKMGGLREKLQKDVMGLLSADEKQKLGEMMGEPLSEEKIAQIRQEQMRAGFGREGERGAQRGAQRGGERGVQRGGERGGQREGERGGQRGQRGGERPRRSAT
;
A
#
# COMPACT_ATOMS: atom_id res chain seq x y z
N MET A 1 6.67 -17.05 18.13
CA MET A 1 6.06 -16.21 19.17
C MET A 1 4.93 -15.41 18.55
N ARG A 2 3.67 -15.70 18.94
CA ARG A 2 2.43 -15.11 18.41
C ARG A 2 1.75 -14.29 19.52
N GLN A 3 2.51 -13.49 20.25
CA GLN A 3 1.97 -12.56 21.24
C GLN A 3 1.79 -11.20 20.56
N GLY A 4 0.54 -10.78 20.39
CA GLY A 4 0.22 -9.51 19.73
C GLY A 4 -1.16 -9.45 19.10
N ARG A 5 -1.92 -10.56 19.09
CA ARG A 5 -3.28 -10.62 18.53
C ARG A 5 -4.30 -11.23 19.51
N GLU A 6 -4.08 -11.04 20.80
CA GLU A 6 -4.94 -11.64 21.85
C GLU A 6 -5.81 -10.59 22.58
N GLY A 7 -5.66 -9.29 22.29
CA GLY A 7 -6.42 -8.23 22.96
C GLY A 7 -7.63 -7.69 22.20
N MET A 8 -7.85 -8.15 20.97
CA MET A 8 -8.92 -7.66 20.10
C MET A 8 -9.62 -8.85 19.47
N GLY A 9 -10.83 -9.16 19.97
CA GLY A 9 -11.77 -10.03 19.28
C GLY A 9 -11.97 -9.58 17.82
N ASP A 10 -12.53 -10.44 16.98
CA ASP A 10 -12.67 -10.11 15.56
C ASP A 10 -13.45 -8.80 15.40
N PHE A 11 -12.77 -7.73 14.99
CA PHE A 11 -13.35 -6.40 14.80
C PHE A 11 -14.56 -6.42 13.87
N ARG A 12 -14.68 -7.47 13.04
CA ARG A 12 -15.79 -7.71 12.13
C ARG A 12 -17.08 -8.09 12.85
N GLU A 13 -16.99 -8.71 14.02
CA GLU A 13 -18.13 -9.21 14.80
C GLU A 13 -18.61 -8.24 15.88
N MET A 14 -17.80 -7.25 16.26
CA MET A 14 -18.18 -6.21 17.24
C MET A 14 -19.32 -5.31 16.73
N SER A 15 -20.20 -4.89 17.63
CA SER A 15 -21.18 -3.82 17.34
C SER A 15 -20.48 -2.48 17.04
N ARG A 16 -21.20 -1.52 16.46
CA ARG A 16 -20.63 -0.19 16.13
C ARG A 16 -20.08 0.52 17.37
N GLU A 17 -20.81 0.46 18.48
CA GLU A 17 -20.43 1.11 19.73
C GLU A 17 -19.22 0.43 20.38
N GLU A 18 -19.18 -0.90 20.41
CA GLU A 18 -18.03 -1.66 20.91
C GLU A 18 -16.78 -1.43 20.07
N ARG A 19 -16.95 -1.37 18.74
CA ARG A 19 -15.86 -1.06 17.82
C ARG A 19 -15.31 0.35 18.06
N GLN A 20 -16.17 1.34 18.32
CA GLN A 20 -15.74 2.70 18.64
C GLN A 20 -14.93 2.74 19.94
N LYS A 21 -15.43 2.12 21.02
CA LYS A 21 -14.70 2.01 22.30
C LYS A 21 -13.37 1.28 22.13
N ALA A 22 -13.34 0.21 21.32
CA ALA A 22 -12.10 -0.51 21.01
C ALA A 22 -11.09 0.38 20.27
N PHE A 23 -11.53 1.21 19.31
CA PHE A 23 -10.67 2.16 18.62
C PHE A 23 -10.14 3.26 19.54
N GLU A 24 -10.98 3.83 20.41
CA GLU A 24 -10.57 4.85 21.38
C GLU A 24 -9.51 4.30 22.34
N LYS A 25 -9.72 3.09 22.86
CA LYS A 25 -8.73 2.40 23.68
C LYS A 25 -7.42 2.16 22.93
N MET A 26 -7.50 1.66 21.69
CA MET A 26 -6.32 1.42 20.85
C MET A 26 -5.53 2.70 20.59
N ARG A 27 -6.23 3.81 20.38
CA ARG A 27 -5.63 5.12 20.16
C ARG A 27 -4.95 5.62 21.43
N ALA A 28 -5.62 5.55 22.57
CA ALA A 28 -5.03 5.96 23.85
C ALA A 28 -3.77 5.14 24.17
N GLU A 29 -3.81 3.82 24.00
CA GLU A 29 -2.64 2.96 24.18
C GLU A 29 -1.51 3.29 23.18
N ALA A 30 -1.85 3.62 21.93
CA ALA A 30 -0.87 4.01 20.93
C ALA A 30 -0.21 5.35 21.27
N GLU A 31 -0.98 6.33 21.75
CA GLU A 31 -0.48 7.63 22.21
C GLU A 31 0.44 7.46 23.43
N GLU A 32 0.06 6.65 24.41
CA GLU A 32 0.90 6.34 25.58
C GLU A 32 2.21 5.66 25.17
N ARG A 33 2.13 4.63 24.31
CA ARG A 33 3.32 3.96 23.77
C ARG A 33 4.21 4.90 22.98
N ALA A 34 3.63 5.78 22.17
CA ALA A 34 4.38 6.77 21.39
C ALA A 34 5.15 7.73 22.31
N GLN A 35 4.53 8.23 23.37
CA GLN A 35 5.19 9.11 24.34
C GLN A 35 6.31 8.37 25.10
N ALA A 36 6.07 7.13 25.51
CA ALA A 36 7.09 6.32 26.19
C ALA A 36 8.29 6.02 25.28
N LEU A 37 8.03 5.70 24.01
CA LEU A 37 9.08 5.50 23.01
C LEU A 37 9.84 6.79 22.73
N GLU A 38 9.16 7.93 22.62
CA GLU A 38 9.80 9.22 22.37
C GLU A 38 10.81 9.55 23.48
N LYS A 39 10.45 9.34 24.75
CA LYS A 39 11.38 9.53 25.88
C LYS A 39 12.63 8.68 25.75
N LYS A 40 12.47 7.38 25.47
CA LYS A 40 13.61 6.46 25.29
C LYS A 40 14.45 6.82 24.07
N ILE A 41 13.84 7.25 22.97
CA ILE A 41 14.55 7.73 21.80
C ILE A 41 15.34 8.99 22.17
N ALA A 42 14.74 9.93 22.90
CA ALA A 42 15.41 11.15 23.35
C ALA A 42 16.61 10.87 24.25
N GLU A 43 16.57 9.84 25.10
CA GLU A 43 17.72 9.39 25.91
C GLU A 43 18.88 8.88 25.03
N ILE A 44 18.59 8.25 23.88
CA ILE A 44 19.61 7.66 22.99
C ILE A 44 20.19 8.71 22.03
N ILE A 45 19.34 9.49 21.37
CA ILE A 45 19.74 10.39 20.28
C ILE A 45 19.78 11.87 20.68
N GLY A 46 19.29 12.22 21.87
CA GLY A 46 19.16 13.58 22.35
C GLY A 46 17.90 14.28 21.83
N GLN A 47 17.42 15.28 22.58
CA GLN A 47 16.17 15.99 22.27
C GLN A 47 16.20 16.72 20.92
N ASP A 48 17.34 17.30 20.52
CA ASP A 48 17.42 18.05 19.26
C ASP A 48 17.30 17.13 18.05
N LYS A 49 17.84 15.90 18.12
CA LYS A 49 17.65 14.91 17.06
C LYS A 49 16.22 14.38 17.03
N VAL A 50 15.52 14.30 18.17
CA VAL A 50 14.08 13.99 18.20
C VAL A 50 13.26 15.09 17.54
N LYS A 51 13.54 16.37 17.83
CA LYS A 51 12.90 17.50 17.15
C LYS A 51 13.11 17.42 15.64
N ARG A 52 14.35 17.16 15.20
CA ARG A 52 14.66 17.01 13.78
C ARG A 52 13.95 15.80 13.16
N LEU A 53 13.84 14.69 13.88
CA LEU A 53 13.11 13.51 13.42
C LEU A 53 11.61 13.80 13.25
N LYS A 54 11.00 14.58 14.15
CA LYS A 54 9.60 15.02 14.03
C LYS A 54 9.38 15.90 12.81
N GLN A 55 10.26 16.89 12.58
CA GLN A 55 10.27 17.73 11.38
C GLN A 55 10.36 16.90 10.10
N ILE A 56 11.32 15.97 10.04
CA ILE A 56 11.49 15.05 8.91
C ILE A 56 10.23 14.20 8.72
N GLY A 57 9.67 13.64 9.80
CA GLY A 57 8.44 12.86 9.76
C GLY A 57 7.26 13.67 9.21
N LEU A 58 7.16 14.94 9.57
CA LEU A 58 6.13 15.86 9.07
C LEU A 58 6.31 16.12 7.56
N GLN A 59 7.54 16.38 7.11
CA GLN A 59 7.86 16.58 5.70
C GLN A 59 7.57 15.33 4.84
N LEU A 60 7.96 14.16 5.33
CA LEU A 60 7.73 12.89 4.63
C LEU A 60 6.24 12.51 4.58
N ALA A 61 5.49 12.80 5.63
CA ALA A 61 4.05 12.55 5.67
C ALA A 61 3.26 13.51 4.75
N GLY A 62 3.75 14.73 4.55
CA GLY A 62 3.10 15.76 3.75
C GLY A 62 1.71 16.10 4.28
N VAL A 63 0.75 16.32 3.39
CA VAL A 63 -0.64 16.66 3.79
C VAL A 63 -1.34 15.61 4.65
N ASN A 64 -0.89 14.34 4.63
CA ASN A 64 -1.46 13.31 5.51
C ASN A 64 -1.26 13.65 7.00
N ALA A 65 -0.20 14.39 7.33
CA ALA A 65 0.06 14.77 8.71
C ALA A 65 -1.01 15.70 9.28
N LEU A 66 -1.74 16.43 8.43
CA LEU A 66 -2.81 17.36 8.83
C LEU A 66 -4.04 16.64 9.40
N THR A 67 -4.17 15.33 9.18
CA THR A 67 -5.20 14.51 9.83
C THR A 67 -4.79 14.01 11.21
N ARG A 68 -3.53 14.23 11.61
CA ARG A 68 -3.06 13.80 12.91
C ARG A 68 -3.56 14.76 14.00
N PRO A 69 -4.09 14.24 15.12
CA PRO A 69 -4.66 15.08 16.17
C PRO A 69 -3.68 16.05 16.82
N ASP A 70 -2.41 15.68 16.96
CA ASP A 70 -1.35 16.54 17.50
C ASP A 70 -1.05 17.71 16.56
N VAL A 71 -0.87 17.41 15.27
CA VAL A 71 -0.60 18.45 14.25
C VAL A 71 -1.79 19.39 14.08
N ALA A 72 -3.01 18.86 14.03
CA ALA A 72 -4.23 19.68 13.93
C ALA A 72 -4.40 20.62 15.13
N LYS A 73 -4.06 20.15 16.35
CA LYS A 73 -4.06 20.98 17.56
C LYS A 73 -2.99 22.07 17.50
N ASP A 74 -1.76 21.73 17.12
CA ASP A 74 -0.65 22.70 17.02
C ASP A 74 -0.92 23.77 15.97
N LEU A 75 -1.58 23.41 14.86
CA LEU A 75 -2.00 24.36 13.83
C LEU A 75 -3.25 25.16 14.21
N GLY A 76 -4.00 24.71 15.22
CA GLY A 76 -5.20 25.36 15.71
C GLY A 76 -6.40 25.22 14.75
N PHE A 77 -6.55 24.07 14.10
CA PHE A 77 -7.65 23.85 13.17
C PHE A 77 -9.00 23.97 13.86
N SER A 78 -9.91 24.69 13.20
CA SER A 78 -11.32 24.67 13.57
C SER A 78 -11.95 23.30 13.27
N GLU A 79 -13.11 23.04 13.87
CA GLU A 79 -13.91 21.85 13.53
C GLU A 79 -14.27 21.83 12.05
N GLU A 80 -14.55 22.99 11.46
CA GLU A 80 -14.86 23.14 10.04
C GLU A 80 -13.67 22.79 9.14
N THR A 81 -12.47 23.32 9.45
CA THR A 81 -11.25 23.00 8.70
C THR A 81 -10.94 21.51 8.81
N THR A 82 -11.06 20.94 10.01
CA THR A 82 -10.86 19.51 10.27
C THR A 82 -11.84 18.66 9.46
N ALA A 83 -13.13 19.02 9.44
CA ALA A 83 -14.15 18.32 8.67
C ALA A 83 -13.88 18.37 7.16
N LYS A 84 -13.53 19.55 6.62
CA LYS A 84 -13.19 19.72 5.19
C LYS A 84 -11.97 18.90 4.79
N ILE A 85 -10.93 18.89 5.61
CA ILE A 85 -9.72 18.07 5.38
C ILE A 85 -10.10 16.58 5.35
N ASN A 86 -10.82 16.10 6.37
CA ASN A 86 -11.23 14.69 6.45
C ASN A 86 -12.08 14.28 5.23
N ALA A 87 -13.02 15.12 4.80
CA ALA A 87 -13.84 14.86 3.61
C ALA A 87 -12.98 14.75 2.33
N ALA A 88 -11.95 15.59 2.17
CA ALA A 88 -11.03 15.50 1.04
C ALA A 88 -10.26 14.16 1.04
N PHE A 89 -9.82 13.69 2.22
CA PHE A 89 -9.17 12.38 2.36
C PHE A 89 -10.12 11.22 2.08
N GLU A 90 -11.37 11.30 2.52
CA GLU A 90 -12.38 10.27 2.25
C GLU A 90 -12.71 10.15 0.76
N ALA A 91 -12.93 11.28 0.08
CA ALA A 91 -13.14 11.32 -1.36
C ALA A 91 -11.94 10.72 -2.11
N ASN A 92 -10.71 11.07 -1.72
CA ASN A 92 -9.52 10.46 -2.31
C ASN A 92 -9.44 8.95 -2.05
N ARG A 93 -9.76 8.47 -0.84
CA ARG A 93 -9.81 7.04 -0.52
C ARG A 93 -10.84 6.30 -1.39
N GLU A 94 -11.98 6.90 -1.68
CA GLU A 94 -12.98 6.32 -2.58
C GLU A 94 -12.48 6.17 -4.01
N GLU A 95 -11.86 7.22 -4.56
CA GLU A 95 -11.27 7.18 -5.90
C GLU A 95 -10.15 6.13 -6.00
N MET A 96 -9.29 6.07 -4.98
CA MET A 96 -8.25 5.03 -4.87
C MET A 96 -8.87 3.62 -4.81
N ARG A 97 -9.96 3.42 -4.04
CA ARG A 97 -10.66 2.13 -3.96
C ARG A 97 -11.23 1.71 -5.31
N LYS A 98 -11.92 2.60 -6.03
CA LYS A 98 -12.45 2.33 -7.38
C LYS A 98 -11.33 1.94 -8.34
N MET A 99 -10.21 2.67 -8.29
CA MET A 99 -9.04 2.42 -9.13
C MET A 99 -8.42 1.04 -8.86
N PHE A 100 -8.29 0.64 -7.58
CA PHE A 100 -7.75 -0.68 -7.21
C PHE A 100 -8.73 -1.84 -7.43
N ALA A 101 -10.04 -1.60 -7.33
CA ALA A 101 -11.04 -2.63 -7.61
C ALA A 101 -10.95 -3.14 -9.06
N GLY A 102 -10.64 -2.25 -10.01
CA GLY A 102 -10.39 -2.61 -11.41
C GLY A 102 -8.99 -3.17 -11.69
N ALA A 103 -8.07 -3.17 -10.73
CA ALA A 103 -6.67 -3.50 -10.96
C ALA A 103 -6.34 -5.00 -10.87
N ARG A 104 -7.29 -5.84 -10.46
CA ARG A 104 -7.06 -7.28 -10.19
C ARG A 104 -6.75 -8.07 -11.46
N ASP A 105 -7.34 -7.66 -12.58
CA ASP A 105 -7.22 -8.32 -13.89
C ASP A 105 -6.35 -7.51 -14.88
N MET A 106 -5.68 -6.44 -14.42
CA MET A 106 -4.87 -5.57 -15.26
C MET A 106 -3.53 -6.21 -15.66
N SER A 107 -3.19 -6.04 -16.94
CA SER A 107 -1.87 -6.30 -17.52
C SER A 107 -0.77 -5.42 -16.92
N GLU A 108 0.49 -5.75 -17.20
CA GLU A 108 1.64 -5.01 -16.67
C GLU A 108 1.69 -3.55 -17.17
N ASP A 109 1.34 -3.31 -18.42
CA ASP A 109 1.26 -1.98 -19.01
C ASP A 109 0.13 -1.14 -18.40
N GLU A 110 -1.04 -1.75 -18.14
CA GLU A 110 -2.15 -1.08 -17.46
C GLU A 110 -1.80 -0.73 -16.00
N ARG A 111 -1.02 -1.58 -15.32
CA ARG A 111 -0.49 -1.31 -13.98
C ARG A 111 0.50 -0.15 -13.98
N ALA A 112 1.33 0.00 -15.01
CA ALA A 112 2.21 1.15 -15.16
C ALA A 112 1.40 2.45 -15.31
N GLY A 113 0.34 2.43 -16.13
CA GLY A 113 -0.61 3.55 -16.25
C GLY A 113 -1.33 3.87 -14.93
N LEU A 114 -1.65 2.86 -14.12
CA LEU A 114 -2.22 3.01 -12.79
C LEU A 114 -1.31 3.82 -11.87
N ARG A 115 0.01 3.57 -11.89
CA ARG A 115 0.98 4.29 -11.05
C ARG A 115 0.98 5.80 -11.33
N GLY A 116 0.90 6.19 -12.61
CA GLY A 116 0.79 7.59 -13.01
C GLY A 116 -0.50 8.24 -12.49
N LYS A 117 -1.64 7.54 -12.63
CA LYS A 117 -2.93 8.00 -12.10
C LYS A 117 -2.91 8.15 -10.57
N MET A 118 -2.24 7.24 -9.86
CA MET A 118 -2.04 7.35 -8.41
C MET A 118 -1.21 8.57 -8.02
N GLY A 119 -0.18 8.90 -8.81
CA GLY A 119 0.61 10.12 -8.63
C GLY A 119 -0.27 11.37 -8.78
N GLY A 120 -1.05 11.44 -9.85
CA GLY A 120 -1.98 12.56 -10.10
C GLY A 120 -3.03 12.73 -8.99
N LEU A 121 -3.60 11.64 -8.46
CA LEU A 121 -4.53 11.70 -7.33
C LEU A 121 -3.86 12.25 -6.06
N ARG A 122 -2.63 11.83 -5.78
CA ARG A 122 -1.86 12.35 -4.63
C ARG A 122 -1.58 13.84 -4.76
N GLU A 123 -1.15 14.29 -5.94
CA GLU A 123 -0.91 15.72 -6.20
C GLU A 123 -2.20 16.54 -6.10
N LYS A 124 -3.30 16.02 -6.63
CA LYS A 124 -4.61 16.66 -6.52
C LYS A 124 -5.02 16.82 -5.05
N LEU A 125 -4.97 15.73 -4.27
CA LEU A 125 -5.28 15.78 -2.85
C LEU A 125 -4.38 16.78 -2.11
N GLN A 126 -3.08 16.82 -2.44
CA GLN A 126 -2.17 17.78 -1.84
C GLN A 126 -2.58 19.23 -2.13
N LYS A 127 -2.93 19.55 -3.38
CA LYS A 127 -3.40 20.88 -3.77
C LYS A 127 -4.71 21.25 -3.08
N ASP A 128 -5.67 20.33 -3.08
CA ASP A 128 -6.99 20.54 -2.49
C ASP A 128 -6.86 20.80 -0.98
N VAL A 129 -6.12 19.96 -0.26
CA VAL A 129 -5.94 20.11 1.20
C VAL A 129 -5.16 21.37 1.54
N MET A 130 -4.07 21.68 0.83
CA MET A 130 -3.33 22.94 1.05
C MET A 130 -4.18 24.18 0.69
N GLY A 131 -5.12 24.05 -0.25
CA GLY A 131 -6.07 25.11 -0.59
C GLY A 131 -7.06 25.45 0.52
N LEU A 132 -7.34 24.49 1.41
CA LEU A 132 -8.25 24.68 2.55
C LEU A 132 -7.59 25.43 3.72
N LEU A 133 -6.26 25.47 3.78
CA LEU A 133 -5.52 26.15 4.84
C LEU A 133 -5.44 27.66 4.59
N SER A 134 -5.65 28.42 5.66
CA SER A 134 -5.36 29.86 5.73
C SER A 134 -3.86 30.15 5.56
N ALA A 135 -3.52 31.42 5.35
CA ALA A 135 -2.13 31.86 5.26
C ALA A 135 -1.35 31.55 6.55
N ASP A 136 -1.97 31.81 7.71
CA ASP A 136 -1.34 31.60 9.02
C ASP A 136 -1.10 30.11 9.30
N GLU A 137 -2.05 29.23 8.97
CA GLU A 137 -1.88 27.78 9.11
C GLU A 137 -0.76 27.25 8.20
N LYS A 138 -0.63 27.77 6.97
CA LYS A 138 0.47 27.41 6.06
C LYS A 138 1.81 27.85 6.60
N GLN A 139 1.89 29.06 7.17
CA GLN A 139 3.11 29.57 7.77
C GLN A 139 3.53 28.70 8.97
N LYS A 140 2.62 28.44 9.91
CA LYS A 140 2.88 27.57 11.07
C LYS A 140 3.30 26.17 10.64
N LEU A 141 2.66 25.60 9.62
CA LEU A 141 3.05 24.31 9.08
C LEU A 141 4.49 24.32 8.56
N GLY A 142 4.90 25.40 7.88
CA GLY A 142 6.29 25.59 7.44
C GLY A 142 7.28 25.65 8.60
N GLU A 143 6.97 26.41 9.65
CA GLU A 143 7.78 26.50 10.87
C GLU A 143 7.91 25.13 11.57
N MET A 144 6.81 24.38 11.66
CA MET A 144 6.79 23.02 12.22
C MET A 144 7.61 22.04 11.38
N MET A 145 7.66 22.20 10.05
CA MET A 145 8.45 21.37 9.16
C MET A 145 9.95 21.66 9.27
N GLY A 146 10.33 22.89 9.66
CA GLY A 146 11.72 23.30 9.80
C GLY A 146 12.51 23.21 8.48
N GLU A 147 13.81 22.95 8.58
CA GLU A 147 14.69 22.92 7.42
C GLU A 147 14.28 21.79 6.43
N PRO A 148 14.09 22.08 5.13
CA PRO A 148 13.72 21.05 4.16
C PRO A 148 14.79 19.97 4.04
N LEU A 149 14.36 18.73 3.84
CA LEU A 149 15.25 17.66 3.41
C LEU A 149 15.75 17.93 2.00
N SER A 150 17.04 17.65 1.74
CA SER A 150 17.58 17.70 0.39
C SER A 150 16.90 16.65 -0.50
N GLU A 151 16.78 16.95 -1.79
CA GLU A 151 16.20 16.03 -2.76
C GLU A 151 16.92 14.67 -2.79
N GLU A 152 18.25 14.68 -2.64
CA GLU A 152 19.06 13.47 -2.54
C GLU A 152 18.64 12.59 -1.36
N LYS A 153 18.47 13.17 -0.16
CA LYS A 153 18.01 12.43 1.02
C LYS A 153 16.59 11.90 0.84
N ILE A 154 15.72 12.69 0.22
CA ILE A 154 14.35 12.25 -0.09
C ILE A 154 14.39 11.07 -1.07
N ALA A 155 15.24 11.13 -2.11
CA ALA A 155 15.41 10.06 -3.08
C ALA A 155 15.93 8.78 -2.42
N GLN A 156 16.95 8.90 -1.56
CA GLN A 156 17.51 7.80 -0.79
C GLN A 156 16.44 7.14 0.10
N ILE A 157 15.70 7.92 0.88
CA ILE A 157 14.64 7.40 1.76
C ILE A 157 13.57 6.66 0.94
N ARG A 158 13.14 7.21 -0.20
CA ARG A 158 12.18 6.54 -1.08
C ARG A 158 12.73 5.23 -1.64
N GLN A 159 13.99 5.20 -2.05
CA GLN A 159 14.66 4.00 -2.55
C GLN A 159 14.72 2.92 -1.47
N GLU A 160 15.10 3.29 -0.25
CA GLU A 160 15.16 2.38 0.90
C GLU A 160 13.77 1.85 1.28
N GLN A 161 12.74 2.70 1.28
CA GLN A 161 11.35 2.29 1.52
C GLN A 161 10.85 1.32 0.45
N MET A 162 11.19 1.53 -0.83
CA MET A 162 10.86 0.58 -1.90
C MET A 162 11.57 -0.76 -1.69
N ARG A 163 12.84 -0.74 -1.28
CA ARG A 163 13.61 -1.96 -0.97
C ARG A 163 13.04 -2.71 0.24
N ALA A 164 12.61 -1.99 1.26
CA ALA A 164 12.01 -2.57 2.46
C ALA A 164 10.57 -3.07 2.23
N GLY A 165 9.81 -2.44 1.33
CA GLY A 165 8.41 -2.78 1.00
C GLY A 165 8.24 -3.97 0.06
N PHE A 166 9.24 -4.27 -0.78
CA PHE A 166 9.23 -5.42 -1.70
C PHE A 166 10.16 -6.58 -1.27
N GLY A 167 10.96 -6.40 -0.21
CA GLY A 167 12.09 -7.29 0.09
C GLY A 167 11.94 -8.27 1.26
N ARG A 168 10.77 -8.41 1.90
CA ARG A 168 10.62 -9.37 3.03
C ARG A 168 9.56 -10.46 2.87
N GLU A 169 8.72 -10.36 1.84
CA GLU A 169 7.72 -11.38 1.49
C GLU A 169 7.99 -12.04 0.12
N GLY A 170 8.79 -11.40 -0.76
CA GLY A 170 9.21 -12.00 -2.04
C GLY A 170 10.19 -13.17 -1.88
N GLU A 171 11.15 -13.08 -0.96
CA GLU A 171 12.16 -14.15 -0.76
C GLU A 171 11.59 -15.39 -0.04
N ARG A 172 10.55 -15.23 0.81
CA ARG A 172 9.82 -16.38 1.38
C ARG A 172 8.84 -17.00 0.39
N GLY A 173 8.34 -16.23 -0.57
CA GLY A 173 7.54 -16.72 -1.69
C GLY A 173 8.36 -17.55 -2.67
N ALA A 174 9.59 -17.13 -2.98
CA ALA A 174 10.51 -17.87 -3.84
C ALA A 174 10.97 -19.20 -3.19
N GLN A 175 11.27 -19.21 -1.89
CA GLN A 175 11.67 -20.43 -1.19
C GLN A 175 10.50 -21.40 -0.94
N ARG A 176 9.27 -20.91 -0.67
CA ARG A 176 8.07 -21.77 -0.61
C ARG A 176 7.55 -22.20 -1.98
N GLY A 177 7.79 -21.43 -3.04
CA GLY A 177 7.50 -21.80 -4.42
C GLY A 177 8.41 -22.92 -4.91
N ALA A 178 9.70 -22.87 -4.57
CA ALA A 178 10.67 -23.91 -4.89
C ALA A 178 10.37 -25.23 -4.14
N GLN A 179 10.01 -25.16 -2.85
CA GLN A 179 9.69 -26.37 -2.06
C GLN A 179 8.30 -26.95 -2.37
N ARG A 180 7.28 -26.12 -2.65
CA ARG A 180 5.92 -26.61 -2.95
C ARG A 180 5.68 -26.89 -4.44
N GLY A 181 6.56 -26.42 -5.32
CA GLY A 181 6.61 -26.78 -6.74
C GLY A 181 7.35 -28.09 -6.99
N GLY A 182 8.35 -28.41 -6.16
CA GLY A 182 9.05 -29.71 -6.20
C GLY A 182 8.16 -30.88 -5.79
N GLU A 183 7.34 -30.74 -4.73
CA GLU A 183 6.56 -31.87 -4.20
C GLU A 183 5.17 -32.03 -4.83
N ARG A 184 4.65 -31.02 -5.56
CA ARG A 184 3.38 -31.17 -6.34
C ARG A 184 3.58 -31.34 -7.85
N GLY A 185 4.81 -31.24 -8.35
CA GLY A 185 5.16 -31.65 -9.71
C GLY A 185 5.28 -33.17 -9.86
N VAL A 186 5.62 -33.89 -8.79
CA VAL A 186 5.90 -35.34 -8.86
C VAL A 186 4.65 -36.21 -8.65
N GLN A 187 3.60 -35.71 -7.98
CA GLN A 187 2.38 -36.51 -7.71
C GLN A 187 1.15 -36.12 -8.56
N ARG A 188 1.25 -35.13 -9.45
CA ARG A 188 0.18 -34.82 -10.42
C ARG A 188 0.67 -34.62 -11.86
N GLY A 189 1.88 -35.10 -12.17
CA GLY A 189 2.38 -35.30 -13.53
C GLY A 189 2.40 -36.77 -13.96
N GLY A 190 2.29 -37.72 -13.02
CA GLY A 190 2.45 -39.15 -13.28
C GLY A 190 1.20 -39.90 -13.78
N GLU A 191 -0.02 -39.40 -13.52
CA GLU A 191 -1.25 -40.17 -13.79
C GLU A 191 -2.18 -39.56 -14.87
N ARG A 192 -1.73 -38.52 -15.57
CA ARG A 192 -2.48 -37.97 -16.72
C ARG A 192 -1.64 -37.68 -17.97
N GLY A 193 -0.44 -38.29 -18.05
CA GLY A 193 0.41 -38.31 -19.25
C GLY A 193 0.56 -39.68 -19.89
N GLY A 194 -0.03 -40.74 -19.32
CA GLY A 194 0.24 -42.13 -19.70
C GLY A 194 -0.81 -42.85 -20.55
N GLN A 195 -1.86 -42.16 -21.04
CA GLN A 195 -2.88 -42.79 -21.89
C GLN A 195 -3.41 -41.79 -22.94
N ARG A 196 -2.57 -41.39 -23.89
CA ARG A 196 -3.00 -40.93 -25.22
C ARG A 196 -1.85 -40.77 -26.23
N GLU A 197 -0.77 -41.50 -26.04
CA GLU A 197 0.31 -41.57 -27.02
C GLU A 197 0.76 -43.03 -27.13
N GLY A 198 0.06 -43.78 -27.98
CA GLY A 198 0.30 -45.21 -28.15
C GLY A 198 -0.90 -45.93 -28.75
N GLU A 199 -1.38 -45.48 -29.91
CA GLU A 199 -2.15 -46.28 -30.90
C GLU A 199 -2.70 -45.36 -32.00
N ARG A 200 -1.85 -44.98 -32.96
CA ARG A 200 -2.17 -44.75 -34.38
C ARG A 200 -0.91 -44.27 -35.12
N GLY A 201 0.12 -45.09 -35.07
CA GLY A 201 1.27 -45.02 -35.96
C GLY A 201 1.45 -46.40 -36.59
N GLY A 202 0.79 -46.65 -37.72
CA GLY A 202 1.01 -47.90 -38.46
C GLY A 202 -0.17 -48.31 -39.33
N GLN A 203 0.07 -48.32 -40.64
CA GLN A 203 -0.78 -48.85 -41.72
C GLN A 203 -1.95 -47.94 -42.15
N ARG A 204 -1.77 -47.24 -43.28
CA ARG A 204 -2.11 -47.80 -44.59
C ARG A 204 -1.76 -46.80 -45.69
N GLY A 205 -0.89 -47.22 -46.60
CA GLY A 205 -0.63 -46.51 -47.84
C GLY A 205 -1.77 -46.66 -48.85
N GLN A 206 -1.68 -45.80 -49.86
CA GLN A 206 -2.25 -45.88 -51.21
C GLN A 206 -3.68 -45.35 -51.47
N ARG A 207 -3.76 -44.66 -52.62
CA ARG A 207 -4.90 -44.02 -53.32
C ARG A 207 -5.25 -42.62 -52.81
N GLY A 208 -5.02 -41.53 -53.55
CA GLY A 208 -5.02 -41.35 -55.00
C GLY A 208 -6.33 -40.68 -55.41
N GLY A 209 -6.26 -39.49 -56.03
CA GLY A 209 -7.40 -38.88 -56.73
C GLY A 209 -7.76 -37.46 -56.29
N GLU A 210 -7.25 -36.49 -57.05
CA GLU A 210 -7.98 -35.35 -57.61
C GLU A 210 -8.56 -34.21 -56.72
N ARG A 211 -8.04 -33.00 -56.99
CA ARG A 211 -8.73 -31.72 -56.80
C ARG A 211 -9.89 -31.60 -57.81
N PRO A 212 -10.91 -30.75 -57.57
CA PRO A 212 -10.78 -29.39 -58.10
C PRO A 212 -11.34 -28.26 -57.20
N ARG A 213 -10.87 -27.06 -57.53
CA ARG A 213 -11.25 -25.73 -57.01
C ARG A 213 -12.67 -25.34 -57.42
N ARG A 214 -13.38 -24.58 -56.58
CA ARG A 214 -14.35 -23.50 -56.94
C ARG A 214 -14.39 -22.51 -55.78
N SER A 215 -13.75 -21.34 -55.87
CA SER A 215 -14.21 -20.07 -56.48
C SER A 215 -15.37 -19.42 -55.72
N ALA A 216 -15.08 -18.18 -55.29
CA ALA A 216 -15.95 -17.23 -54.63
C ALA A 216 -17.27 -16.96 -55.37
N THR A 217 -18.29 -16.63 -54.60
CA THR A 217 -19.21 -15.51 -54.89
C THR A 217 -19.72 -14.97 -53.57
#